data_AF-A0A2Z6S1K7-F1
#
_entry.id   AF-A0A2Z6S1K7-F1
#
_cell.length_a   1.000
_cell.length_b   1.000
_cell.length_c   1.000
_cell.angle_alpha   90.00
_cell.angle_beta   90.00
_cell.angle_gamma   90.00
#
_symmetry.space_group_name_H-M   'P 1'
#
loop_
_entity.id
_entity.type
_entity.pdbx_description
1 polymer ?
#
loop_
_entity_poly.entity_id
_entity_poly.type
_entity_poly.pdbx_seq_one_letter_code
_entity_poly.pdbx_strand_id
1 'polypeptide(L)'
;MALVFRNQKMANVIDFRFKVKNELDDDIFSIKIAWQTSVKDAIPTIKEEMATRNKQVPDDIKLYVDNPKGPAKALEQDDMISKHFNIDHIEEGLILIYLTPLKPNNSITFLFLSLVLSSNNFHGC
;
A
#
# COMPACT_ATOMS: atom_id res chain seq x y z
N MET A 1 -20.98 25.03 -8.76
CA MET A 1 -20.31 24.36 -9.89
C MET A 1 -20.21 22.88 -9.55
N ALA A 2 -21.32 22.15 -9.66
CA ALA A 2 -21.40 20.74 -9.32
C ALA A 2 -21.20 19.95 -10.62
N LEU A 3 -20.11 19.20 -10.70
CA LEU A 3 -19.80 18.40 -11.87
C LEU A 3 -20.87 17.31 -12.04
N VAL A 4 -21.36 17.23 -13.25
CA VAL A 4 -22.52 16.44 -13.68
C VAL A 4 -22.17 14.95 -13.68
N PHE A 5 -22.75 14.17 -12.75
CA PHE A 5 -22.83 12.71 -12.84
C PHE A 5 -23.84 12.32 -13.94
N ARG A 6 -23.46 12.43 -15.22
CA ARG A 6 -24.26 11.88 -16.33
C ARG A 6 -23.56 10.67 -16.92
N ASN A 7 -24.24 9.53 -16.79
CA ASN A 7 -24.26 8.41 -17.74
C ASN A 7 -22.91 8.01 -18.36
N GLN A 8 -22.09 7.30 -17.59
CA GLN A 8 -21.22 6.27 -18.18
C GLN A 8 -21.73 4.91 -17.73
N LYS A 9 -22.31 4.19 -18.68
CA LYS A 9 -22.55 2.75 -18.58
C LYS A 9 -21.19 2.05 -18.74
N MET A 10 -20.27 2.16 -17.77
CA MET A 10 -18.89 1.63 -17.83
C MET A 10 -18.24 1.83 -16.45
N ALA A 11 -17.82 0.73 -15.81
CA ALA A 11 -17.04 0.63 -14.57
C ALA A 11 -16.82 1.95 -13.79
N ASN A 12 -17.63 2.21 -12.75
CA ASN A 12 -17.48 3.40 -11.88
C ASN A 12 -16.03 3.56 -11.42
N VAL A 13 -15.26 4.45 -12.04
CA VAL A 13 -13.87 4.74 -11.62
C VAL A 13 -13.92 5.64 -10.41
N ILE A 14 -13.32 5.20 -9.30
CA ILE A 14 -13.35 5.87 -8.01
C ILE A 14 -11.93 6.07 -7.49
N ASP A 15 -11.71 7.19 -6.80
CA ASP A 15 -10.47 7.48 -6.08
C ASP A 15 -10.46 6.72 -4.75
N PHE A 16 -9.67 5.63 -4.67
CA PHE A 16 -9.47 4.89 -3.43
C PHE A 16 -8.26 5.42 -2.68
N ARG A 17 -8.38 5.53 -1.35
CA ARG A 17 -7.32 6.03 -0.46
C ARG A 17 -6.51 4.88 0.11
N PHE A 18 -5.19 4.97 0.02
CA PHE A 18 -4.23 3.97 0.47
C PHE A 18 -3.25 4.59 1.47
N LYS A 19 -2.88 3.80 2.48
CA LYS A 19 -1.85 4.15 3.47
C LYS A 19 -0.91 2.98 3.67
N VAL A 20 0.39 3.21 3.61
CA VAL A 20 1.38 2.17 3.91
C VAL A 20 1.52 2.01 5.42
N LYS A 21 1.29 0.81 5.93
CA LYS A 21 1.54 0.47 7.33
C LYS A 21 3.05 0.24 7.48
N ASN A 22 3.67 0.91 8.45
CA ASN A 22 5.11 0.92 8.80
C ASN A 22 5.92 2.12 8.26
N GLU A 23 5.32 3.07 7.57
CA GLU A 23 5.94 4.39 7.37
C GLU A 23 5.70 5.25 8.62
N LEU A 24 6.72 6.01 9.05
CA LEU A 24 6.58 7.00 10.13
C LEU A 24 5.69 8.18 9.70
N ASP A 25 5.56 8.36 8.39
CA ASP A 25 4.70 9.37 7.79
C ASP A 25 3.28 8.83 7.58
N ASP A 26 2.29 9.60 8.03
CA ASP A 26 0.87 9.36 7.78
C ASP A 26 0.50 9.70 6.32
N ASP A 27 1.37 9.40 5.36
CA ASP A 27 1.16 9.75 3.96
C ASP A 27 0.08 8.85 3.33
N ILE A 28 -1.04 9.48 3.03
CA ILE A 28 -2.20 8.87 2.39
C ILE A 28 -2.18 9.29 0.92
N PHE A 29 -2.19 8.31 0.03
CA PHE A 29 -2.29 8.55 -1.40
C PHE A 29 -3.58 8.00 -1.98
N SER A 30 -3.98 8.52 -3.15
CA SER A 30 -5.21 8.10 -3.82
C SER A 30 -4.91 7.54 -5.19
N ILE A 31 -5.55 6.43 -5.55
CA ILE A 31 -5.44 5.81 -6.88
C ILE A 31 -6.83 5.73 -7.49
N LYS A 32 -6.92 6.14 -8.77
CA LYS A 32 -8.12 5.97 -9.59
C LYS A 32 -8.16 4.56 -10.16
N ILE A 33 -9.07 3.74 -9.65
CA ILE A 33 -9.35 2.40 -10.17
C ILE A 33 -10.85 2.18 -10.28
N ALA A 34 -11.26 1.19 -11.07
CA ALA A 34 -12.67 0.85 -11.17
C ALA A 34 -13.19 0.23 -9.85
N TRP A 35 -14.44 0.57 -9.50
CA TRP A 35 -15.15 0.04 -8.34
C TRP A 35 -15.17 -1.49 -8.32
N GLN A 36 -15.27 -2.12 -9.49
CA GLN A 36 -15.31 -3.57 -9.66
C GLN A 36 -13.92 -4.17 -9.97
N THR A 37 -12.84 -3.49 -9.62
CA THR A 37 -11.48 -4.05 -9.72
C THR A 37 -11.23 -5.01 -8.54
N SER A 38 -10.72 -6.20 -8.86
CA SER A 38 -10.28 -7.17 -7.86
C SER A 38 -8.95 -6.75 -7.25
N VAL A 39 -8.64 -7.24 -6.05
CA VAL A 39 -7.35 -6.95 -5.40
C VAL A 39 -6.18 -7.35 -6.28
N LYS A 40 -6.19 -8.55 -6.88
CA LYS A 40 -5.10 -9.02 -7.75
C LYS A 40 -4.85 -8.08 -8.92
N ASP A 41 -5.90 -7.49 -9.50
CA ASP A 41 -5.80 -6.62 -10.67
C ASP A 41 -5.36 -5.21 -10.28
N ALA A 42 -5.65 -4.78 -9.04
CA ALA A 42 -5.22 -3.49 -8.52
C ALA A 42 -3.79 -3.49 -7.97
N ILE A 43 -3.26 -4.64 -7.52
CA ILE A 43 -1.89 -4.77 -6.99
C ILE A 43 -0.85 -4.16 -7.95
N PRO A 44 -0.83 -4.46 -9.26
CA PRO A 44 0.10 -3.84 -10.20
C PRO A 44 0.05 -2.31 -10.19
N THR A 45 -1.15 -1.73 -10.24
CA THR A 45 -1.34 -0.27 -10.21
C THR A 45 -0.88 0.34 -8.89
N ILE A 46 -1.15 -0.34 -7.76
CA ILE A 46 -0.67 0.10 -6.43
C ILE A 46 0.86 0.11 -6.38
N LYS A 47 1.50 -0.93 -6.92
CA LYS A 47 2.97 -1.03 -6.97
C LYS A 47 3.59 0.07 -7.84
N GLU A 48 2.98 0.37 -8.99
CA GLU A 48 3.43 1.43 -9.89
C GLU A 48 3.34 2.82 -9.22
N GLU A 49 2.24 3.11 -8.54
CA GLU A 49 2.07 4.37 -7.79
C GLU A 49 3.08 4.47 -6.64
N MET A 50 3.31 3.38 -5.90
CA MET A 50 4.32 3.34 -4.84
C MET A 50 5.74 3.57 -5.39
N ALA A 51 6.08 2.96 -6.53
CA ALA A 51 7.37 3.16 -7.20
C ALA A 51 7.55 4.61 -7.64
N THR A 52 6.51 5.23 -8.21
CA THR A 52 6.49 6.64 -8.61
C THR A 52 6.74 7.57 -7.43
N ARG A 53 6.25 7.20 -6.24
CA ARG A 53 6.44 7.94 -4.98
C ARG A 53 7.76 7.62 -4.27
N ASN A 54 8.67 6.85 -4.89
CA ASN A 54 9.91 6.37 -4.28
C ASN A 54 9.70 5.59 -2.96
N LYS A 55 8.53 4.98 -2.78
CA LYS A 55 8.23 4.12 -1.62
C LYS A 55 8.77 2.71 -1.86
N GLN A 56 9.02 1.97 -0.78
CA GLN A 56 9.46 0.58 -0.89
C GLN A 56 8.34 -0.29 -1.45
N VAL A 57 8.57 -0.92 -2.60
CA VAL A 57 7.61 -1.82 -3.26
C VAL A 57 8.02 -3.27 -2.99
N PRO A 58 7.35 -4.00 -2.08
CA PRO A 58 7.66 -5.39 -1.82
C PRO A 58 7.06 -6.30 -2.89
N ASP A 59 7.61 -7.51 -3.02
CA ASP A 59 7.10 -8.54 -3.92
C ASP A 59 5.68 -8.95 -3.54
N ASP A 60 5.42 -9.12 -2.24
CA ASP A 60 4.11 -9.46 -1.69
C ASP A 60 3.53 -8.31 -0.86
N ILE A 61 2.44 -7.71 -1.37
CA ILE A 61 1.62 -6.76 -0.62
C ILE A 61 0.34 -7.43 -0.13
N LYS A 62 -0.02 -7.16 1.13
CA LYS A 62 -1.33 -7.53 1.68
C LYS A 62 -2.15 -6.27 1.90
N LEU A 63 -3.36 -6.25 1.35
CA LEU A 63 -4.29 -5.14 1.52
C LEU A 63 -5.24 -5.44 2.67
N TYR A 64 -5.47 -4.43 3.50
CA TYR A 64 -6.43 -4.47 4.59
C TYR A 64 -7.34 -3.26 4.50
N VAL A 65 -8.62 -3.42 4.85
CA VAL A 65 -9.54 -2.30 4.99
C VAL A 65 -9.52 -1.85 6.44
N ASP A 66 -9.26 -0.56 6.64
CA ASP A 66 -9.34 0.05 7.95
C ASP A 66 -10.79 0.05 8.42
N ASN A 67 -11.00 -0.36 9.67
CA ASN A 67 -12.32 -0.44 10.25
C ASN A 67 -12.33 0.38 11.54
N PRO A 68 -12.92 1.58 11.56
CA PRO A 68 -12.90 2.43 12.76
C PRO A 68 -13.60 1.78 13.96
N LYS A 69 -14.46 0.79 13.73
CA LYS A 69 -15.22 0.08 14.77
C LYS A 69 -14.61 -1.26 15.18
N GLY A 70 -13.43 -1.64 14.67
CA GLY A 70 -12.84 -2.94 14.98
C GLY A 70 -11.47 -3.20 14.35
N PRO A 71 -11.03 -4.46 14.31
CA PRO A 71 -9.77 -4.80 13.66
C PRO A 71 -9.88 -4.58 12.15
N ALA A 72 -8.76 -4.15 11.54
CA ALA A 72 -8.62 -4.07 10.09
C ALA A 72 -8.85 -5.45 9.47
N LYS A 73 -9.59 -5.51 8.35
CA LYS A 73 -9.94 -6.77 7.68
C LYS A 73 -9.06 -6.97 6.46
N ALA A 74 -8.45 -8.14 6.33
CA ALA A 74 -7.68 -8.49 5.14
C ALA A 74 -8.61 -8.61 3.92
N LEU A 75 -8.15 -8.13 2.77
CA LEU A 75 -8.79 -8.40 1.49
C LEU A 75 -8.07 -9.57 0.81
N GLU A 76 -8.84 -10.53 0.32
CA GLU A 76 -8.32 -11.63 -0.49
C GLU A 76 -8.02 -11.19 -1.92
N GLN A 77 -7.17 -11.92 -2.64
CA GLN A 77 -6.76 -11.54 -4.00
C GLN A 77 -7.92 -11.49 -5.00
N ASP A 78 -8.91 -12.36 -4.84
CA ASP A 78 -10.11 -12.40 -5.69
C ASP A 78 -11.24 -11.50 -5.18
N ASP A 79 -11.08 -10.89 -4.00
CA ASP A 79 -12.07 -9.94 -3.50
C ASP A 79 -12.05 -8.65 -4.32
N MET A 80 -13.24 -8.09 -4.53
CA MET A 80 -13.37 -6.74 -5.07
C MET A 80 -12.88 -5.74 -4.03
N ILE A 81 -12.08 -4.76 -4.45
CA ILE A 81 -11.58 -3.72 -3.54
C ILE A 81 -12.74 -3.00 -2.85
N SER A 82 -13.82 -2.75 -3.59
CA SER A 82 -15.03 -2.10 -3.09
C SER A 82 -15.89 -2.92 -2.14
N LYS A 83 -15.62 -4.22 -1.93
CA LYS A 83 -16.48 -5.13 -1.16
C LYS A 83 -16.83 -4.61 0.24
N HIS A 84 -15.93 -3.82 0.84
CA HIS A 84 -16.06 -3.28 2.19
C HIS A 84 -16.26 -1.75 2.23
N PHE A 85 -16.44 -1.11 1.07
CA PHE A 85 -16.60 0.34 0.96
C PHE A 85 -18.04 0.68 0.63
N ASN A 86 -18.52 1.78 1.20
CA ASN A 86 -19.78 2.38 0.80
C ASN A 86 -19.51 3.42 -0.29
N ILE A 87 -20.20 3.32 -1.42
CA ILE A 87 -20.04 4.26 -2.54
C ILE A 87 -20.44 5.70 -2.15
N ASP A 88 -21.37 5.83 -1.19
CA ASP A 88 -21.86 7.13 -0.71
C ASP A 88 -20.90 7.80 0.29
N HIS A 89 -19.95 7.02 0.85
CA HIS A 89 -19.01 7.46 1.89
C HIS A 89 -17.60 6.91 1.64
N ILE A 90 -17.15 7.01 0.39
CA ILE A 90 -15.84 6.48 0.00
C ILE A 90 -14.69 7.18 0.72
N GLU A 91 -14.88 8.44 1.10
CA GLU A 91 -13.92 9.27 1.83
C GLU A 91 -13.59 8.75 3.23
N GLU A 92 -14.51 8.02 3.87
CA GLU A 92 -14.29 7.37 5.17
C GLU A 92 -13.47 6.09 5.04
N GLY A 93 -13.43 5.53 3.83
CA GLY A 93 -12.71 4.33 3.51
C GLY A 93 -11.21 4.56 3.42
N LEU A 94 -10.43 3.72 4.12
CA LEU A 94 -8.98 3.69 3.99
C LEU A 94 -8.50 2.25 3.79
N ILE A 95 -7.65 2.05 2.78
CA ILE A 95 -6.97 0.77 2.54
C ILE A 95 -5.56 0.86 3.13
N LEU A 96 -5.25 -0.03 4.05
CA LEU A 96 -3.93 -0.20 4.63
C LEU A 96 -3.13 -1.21 3.81
N ILE A 97 -1.98 -0.79 3.31
CA ILE A 97 -1.01 -1.64 2.64
C ILE A 97 -0.04 -2.12 3.71
N TYR A 98 -0.11 -3.41 4.05
CA TYR A 98 0.87 -4.03 4.90
C TYR A 98 1.97 -4.59 4.01
N LEU A 99 3.15 -3.98 4.13
CA LEU A 99 4.35 -4.55 3.59
C LEU A 99 4.63 -5.81 4.41
N THR A 100 4.54 -6.98 3.78
CA THR A 100 5.18 -8.14 4.39
C THR A 100 6.66 -7.79 4.49
N PRO A 101 7.33 -8.07 5.62
CA PRO A 101 8.74 -7.77 5.73
C PRO A 101 9.40 -8.45 4.54
N LEU A 102 10.05 -7.64 3.68
CA LEU A 102 10.94 -8.19 2.67
C LEU A 102 11.76 -9.24 3.38
N LYS A 103 11.82 -10.46 2.84
CA LYS A 103 12.93 -11.35 3.20
C LYS A 103 14.16 -10.46 3.14
N PRO A 104 14.93 -10.31 4.24
CA PRO A 104 16.10 -9.46 4.20
C PRO A 104 16.94 -9.94 3.03
N ASN A 105 17.03 -9.10 2.02
CA ASN A 105 18.01 -9.24 0.98
C ASN A 105 19.35 -9.04 1.71
N ASN A 106 19.98 -10.17 2.05
CA ASN A 106 21.20 -10.31 2.85
C ASN A 106 22.44 -9.58 2.29
N SER A 107 22.28 -8.59 1.42
CA SER A 107 23.36 -7.84 0.79
C SER A 107 23.67 -6.51 1.49
N ILE A 108 22.71 -5.86 2.15
CA ILE A 108 22.93 -4.51 2.73
C ILE A 108 23.20 -4.55 4.24
N THR A 109 22.61 -5.49 4.98
CA THR A 109 22.87 -5.66 6.42
C THR A 109 24.29 -6.17 6.72
N PHE A 110 24.90 -6.94 5.81
CA PHE A 110 26.29 -7.39 5.97
C PHE A 110 27.30 -6.23 5.87
N LEU A 111 27.06 -5.24 5.00
CA LEU A 111 28.01 -4.14 4.81
C LEU A 111 28.11 -3.23 6.05
N PHE A 112 27.00 -2.97 6.75
CA PHE A 112 27.03 -2.20 7.99
C PHE A 112 27.65 -2.99 9.16
N LEU A 113 27.40 -4.30 9.25
CA LEU A 113 28.01 -5.12 10.30
C LEU A 113 29.52 -5.30 10.07
N SER A 114 29.97 -5.47 8.82
CA SER A 114 31.40 -5.51 8.46
C SER A 114 32.12 -4.19 8.74
N LEU A 115 31.48 -3.03 8.49
CA LEU A 115 32.09 -1.73 8.78
C LEU A 115 32.25 -1.50 10.30
N VAL A 116 31.24 -1.86 11.11
CA VAL A 116 31.29 -1.76 12.57
C VAL A 116 32.32 -2.73 13.18
N LEU A 117 32.48 -3.94 12.63
CA LEU A 117 33.52 -4.89 13.06
C LEU A 117 34.93 -4.47 12.60
N SER A 118 35.05 -3.80 11.45
CA SER A 118 36.34 -3.28 10.97
C SER A 118 36.82 -2.06 11.75
N SER A 119 35.92 -1.17 12.19
CA SER A 119 36.28 0.00 12.99
C SER A 119 36.70 -0.33 14.43
N ASN A 120 36.22 -1.44 15.00
CA ASN A 120 36.57 -1.85 16.36
C ASN A 120 37.89 -2.64 16.47
N ASN A 121 38.55 -2.97 15.34
CA ASN A 121 39.84 -3.65 15.33
C ASN A 121 41.05 -2.71 15.11
N PHE A 122 40.84 -1.40 15.08
CA PHE A 122 41.93 -0.41 14.98
C PHE A 122 42.22 0.24 16.33
N HIS A 123 42.53 -0.59 17.34
CA HIS A 123 43.25 -0.14 18.53
C HIS A 123 44.18 -1.26 18.99
N GLY A 124 45.42 -1.21 18.52
CA GLY A 124 46.43 -2.20 18.90
C GLY A 124 47.62 -2.24 17.95
N CYS A 125 48.37 -1.14 17.88
CA CYS A 125 49.82 -1.12 17.72
C CYS A 125 50.35 0.17 18.37
#